data_AF-A0A959LAU4-F1
#
_entry.id   AF-A0A959LAU4-F1
#
_cell.length_a   1.000
_cell.length_b   1.000
_cell.length_c   1.000
_cell.angle_alpha   90.00
_cell.angle_beta   90.00
_cell.angle_gamma   90.00
#
_symmetry.space_group_name_H-M   'P 1'
#
loop_
_entity.id
_entity.type
_entity.pdbx_description
1 polymer ?
#
loop_
_entity_poly.entity_id
_entity_poly.type
_entity_poly.pdbx_seq_one_letter_code
_entity_poly.pdbx_strand_id
1 'polypeptide(L)'
;YTLFKPYLGKLSMPVSLYILVICYMVSSAVLRNTELKGYWMVVTGAFLFLVSDFLLAYRKFVDDSFLISEAVLITYALAQLFIVLGLLENNKLKP
;
A
#
# COMPACT_ATOMS: atom_id res chain seq x y z
N TYR A 1 3.80 -0.82 13.41
CA TYR A 1 5.11 -1.02 14.07
C TYR A 1 4.97 -1.71 15.43
N THR A 2 4.19 -1.17 16.37
CA THR A 2 4.02 -1.71 17.74
C THR A 2 3.66 -3.21 17.77
N LEU A 3 2.75 -3.63 16.90
CA LEU A 3 2.36 -5.05 16.74
C LEU A 3 3.52 -5.98 16.37
N PHE A 4 4.45 -5.55 15.53
CA PHE A 4 5.55 -6.39 15.04
C PHE A 4 6.82 -6.26 15.88
N LYS A 5 6.90 -5.27 16.79
CA LYS A 5 8.06 -4.98 17.62
C LYS A 5 8.69 -6.21 18.29
N PRO A 6 7.94 -7.16 18.88
CA PRO A 6 8.55 -8.34 19.50
C PRO A 6 9.19 -9.32 18.49
N TYR A 7 8.78 -9.29 17.22
CA TYR A 7 9.23 -10.21 16.17
C TYR A 7 10.31 -9.62 15.25
N LEU A 8 10.60 -8.33 15.36
CA LEU A 8 11.44 -7.58 14.42
C LEU A 8 12.93 -7.90 14.51
N GLY A 9 13.46 -8.21 15.70
CA GLY A 9 14.88 -8.50 15.93
C GLY A 9 15.83 -7.50 15.22
N LYS A 10 16.75 -8.02 14.41
CA LYS A 10 17.72 -7.22 13.62
C LYS A 10 17.08 -6.46 12.44
N LEU A 11 15.85 -6.79 12.05
CA LEU A 11 15.12 -6.15 10.94
C LEU A 11 14.34 -4.90 11.38
N SER A 12 14.41 -4.50 12.65
CA SER A 12 13.72 -3.33 13.20
C SER A 12 14.01 -2.03 12.44
N MET A 13 15.28 -1.77 12.10
CA MET A 13 15.68 -0.57 11.35
C MET A 13 15.20 -0.62 9.88
N PRO A 14 15.45 -1.70 9.10
CA PRO A 14 14.87 -1.87 7.76
C PRO A 14 13.34 -1.71 7.71
N VAL A 15 12.61 -2.30 8.66
CA VAL A 15 11.14 -2.24 8.66
C VAL A 15 10.65 -0.83 9.00
N SER A 16 11.34 -0.11 9.89
CA SER A 16 10.98 1.29 10.19
C SER A 16 11.12 2.18 8.95
N LEU A 17 12.22 2.02 8.20
CA LEU A 17 12.43 2.73 6.94
C LEU A 17 11.34 2.38 5.90
N TYR A 18 11.02 1.10 5.78
CA TYR A 18 9.97 0.64 4.88
C TYR A 18 8.59 1.23 5.21
N ILE A 19 8.20 1.25 6.50
CA ILE A 19 6.96 1.88 6.93
C ILE A 19 6.95 3.37 6.59
N LEU A 20 8.07 4.07 6.76
CA LEU A 20 8.17 5.49 6.37
C LEU A 20 7.93 5.69 4.88
N VAL A 21 8.48 4.83 4.02
CA VAL A 21 8.28 4.90 2.57
C VAL A 21 6.81 4.67 2.20
N ILE A 22 6.13 3.70 2.83
CA ILE A 22 4.69 3.47 2.58
C ILE A 22 3.88 4.68 3.06
N CYS A 23 4.15 5.20 4.25
CA CYS A 23 3.48 6.40 4.75
C CYS A 23 3.66 7.60 3.81
N TYR A 24 4.87 7.77 3.27
CA TYR A 24 5.15 8.79 2.27
C TYR A 24 4.30 8.59 1.01
N MET A 25 4.26 7.38 0.47
CA MET A 25 3.45 7.05 -0.71
C MET A 25 1.95 7.36 -0.49
N VAL A 26 1.37 6.90 0.62
CA VAL A 26 -0.05 7.17 0.95
C VAL A 26 -0.28 8.67 1.12
N SER A 27 0.63 9.38 1.79
CA SER A 27 0.54 10.84 1.96
C SER A 27 0.59 11.56 0.61
N SER A 28 1.49 11.16 -0.30
CA SER A 28 1.55 11.72 -1.66
C SER A 28 0.29 11.45 -2.47
N ALA A 29 -0.33 10.27 -2.31
CA ALA A 29 -1.58 9.94 -2.96
C ALA A 29 -2.74 10.82 -2.47
N VAL A 30 -2.83 11.07 -1.17
CA VAL A 30 -3.86 11.93 -0.56
C VAL A 30 -3.64 13.41 -0.88
N LEU A 31 -2.38 13.87 -0.88
CA LEU A 31 -1.98 15.25 -1.21
C LEU A 31 -2.07 15.57 -2.72
N ARG A 32 -2.36 14.58 -3.57
CA ARG A 32 -2.63 14.80 -4.99
C ARG A 32 -3.76 15.81 -5.16
N ASN A 33 -3.70 16.65 -6.19
CA ASN A 33 -4.77 17.60 -6.49
C ASN A 33 -6.11 16.85 -6.64
N THR A 34 -7.09 17.22 -5.82
CA THR A 34 -8.41 16.60 -5.72
C THR A 34 -9.28 16.83 -6.96
N GLU A 35 -8.97 17.85 -7.75
CA GLU A 35 -9.67 18.16 -9.01
C GLU A 35 -9.26 17.23 -10.16
N LEU A 36 -8.15 16.51 -10.01
CA LEU A 36 -7.71 15.57 -11.03
C LEU A 36 -8.65 14.37 -11.07
N LYS A 37 -9.14 14.05 -12.28
CA LYS A 37 -9.88 12.80 -12.47
C LYS A 37 -9.03 11.60 -12.04
N GLY A 38 -9.70 10.59 -11.50
CA GLY A 38 -9.04 9.43 -10.89
C GLY A 38 -8.42 9.67 -9.50
N TYR A 39 -8.62 10.84 -8.86
CA TYR A 39 -8.14 11.08 -7.48
C TYR A 39 -8.56 9.98 -6.51
N TRP A 40 -9.86 9.71 -6.42
CA TRP A 40 -10.39 8.70 -5.52
C TRP A 40 -9.90 7.28 -5.86
N MET A 41 -9.64 6.98 -7.14
CA MET A 41 -9.05 5.70 -7.55
C MET A 41 -7.62 5.56 -7.03
N VAL A 42 -6.78 6.58 -7.20
CA VAL A 42 -5.39 6.57 -6.69
C VAL A 42 -5.36 6.47 -5.17
N VAL A 43 -6.21 7.24 -4.46
CA VAL A 43 -6.30 7.20 -3.00
C VAL A 43 -6.77 5.82 -2.50
N THR A 44 -7.82 5.26 -3.11
CA THR A 44 -8.33 3.93 -2.75
C THR A 44 -7.26 2.86 -3.00
N GLY A 45 -6.56 2.93 -4.14
CA GLY A 45 -5.46 2.02 -4.44
C GLY A 45 -4.30 2.14 -3.45
N ALA A 46 -3.93 3.36 -3.03
CA ALA A 46 -2.90 3.58 -2.02
C ALA A 46 -3.28 3.00 -0.64
N PHE A 47 -4.55 3.09 -0.24
CA PHE A 47 -5.03 2.46 0.99
C PHE A 47 -5.03 0.93 0.88
N LEU A 48 -5.46 0.36 -0.25
CA LEU A 48 -5.37 -1.09 -0.49
C LEU A 48 -3.92 -1.57 -0.45
N PHE A 49 -2.99 -0.79 -0.98
CA PHE A 49 -1.56 -1.08 -0.94
C PHE A 49 -1.04 -1.13 0.50
N LEU A 50 -1.41 -0.14 1.33
CA LEU A 50 -1.07 -0.11 2.75
C LEU A 50 -1.63 -1.34 3.50
N VAL A 51 -2.87 -1.76 3.19
CA VAL A 51 -3.47 -2.97 3.78
C VAL A 51 -2.72 -4.23 3.35
N SER A 52 -2.36 -4.34 2.07
CA SER A 52 -1.56 -5.43 1.54
C SER A 52 -0.20 -5.52 2.24
N ASP A 53 0.51 -4.40 2.41
CA ASP A 53 1.81 -4.38 3.09
C ASP A 53 1.70 -4.72 4.58
N PHE A 54 0.61 -4.32 5.23
CA PHE A 54 0.33 -4.73 6.60
C PHE A 54 0.12 -6.25 6.71
N LEU A 55 -0.67 -6.83 5.80
CA LEU A 55 -0.88 -8.28 5.74
C LEU A 55 0.43 -9.03 5.42
N LEU A 56 1.27 -8.48 4.53
CA LEU A 56 2.58 -9.04 4.20
C LEU A 56 3.52 -9.03 5.41
N ALA A 57 3.53 -7.94 6.19
CA ALA A 57 4.30 -7.86 7.43
C ALA A 57 3.78 -8.84 8.48
N TYR A 58 2.45 -8.96 8.63
CA TYR A 58 1.85 -9.96 9.52
C TYR A 58 2.24 -11.37 9.12
N ARG A 59 2.18 -11.69 7.83
CA ARG A 59 2.60 -12.97 7.29
C ARG A 59 4.06 -13.30 7.62
N LYS A 60 4.94 -12.32 7.39
CA LYS A 60 6.39 -12.47 7.54
C LYS A 60 6.84 -12.60 8.99
N PHE A 61 6.16 -11.95 9.93
CA PHE A 61 6.61 -11.83 11.31
C PHE A 61 5.75 -12.57 12.34
N VAL A 62 4.52 -12.97 11.99
CA VAL A 62 3.55 -13.56 12.94
C VAL A 62 3.09 -14.94 12.49
N ASP A 63 2.48 -15.06 11.30
CA ASP A 63 1.86 -16.31 10.83
C ASP A 63 1.91 -16.44 9.30
N ASP A 64 2.60 -17.46 8.77
CA ASP A 64 2.79 -17.68 7.33
C ASP A 64 1.68 -18.57 6.71
N SER A 65 0.45 -18.43 7.17
CA SER A 65 -0.66 -19.24 6.68
C SER A 65 -1.04 -18.93 5.22
N PHE A 66 -1.42 -19.97 4.47
CA PHE A 66 -1.73 -19.89 3.04
C PHE A 66 -2.84 -18.86 2.71
N LEU A 67 -3.86 -18.76 3.58
CA LEU A 67 -4.95 -17.80 3.41
C LEU A 67 -4.47 -16.34 3.42
N ILE A 68 -3.46 -16.03 4.23
CA ILE A 68 -2.87 -14.69 4.29
C ILE A 68 -2.08 -14.41 3.01
N SER A 69 -1.43 -15.42 2.43
CA SER A 69 -0.73 -15.29 1.15
C SER A 69 -1.67 -14.88 0.01
N GLU A 70 -2.83 -15.51 -0.09
CA GLU A 70 -3.85 -15.15 -1.10
C GLU A 70 -4.42 -13.76 -0.86
N ALA A 71 -4.72 -13.41 0.40
CA ALA A 71 -5.23 -12.08 0.75
C ALA A 71 -4.25 -10.95 0.40
N VAL A 72 -2.95 -11.16 0.62
CA VAL A 72 -1.89 -10.23 0.20
C VAL A 72 -1.92 -10.02 -1.31
N LEU A 73 -1.94 -11.11 -2.09
CA LEU A 73 -1.89 -11.01 -3.55
C LEU A 73 -3.12 -10.29 -4.13
N ILE A 74 -4.31 -10.61 -3.61
CA ILE A 74 -5.57 -10.00 -4.07
C ILE A 74 -5.59 -8.50 -3.74
N THR A 75 -5.28 -8.13 -2.50
CA THR A 75 -5.27 -6.72 -2.08
C THR A 75 -4.21 -5.91 -2.83
N TYR A 76 -3.03 -6.51 -3.05
CA TYR A 76 -1.97 -5.93 -3.87
C TYR A 76 -2.39 -5.71 -5.33
N ALA A 77 -2.96 -6.73 -5.98
CA ALA A 77 -3.35 -6.64 -7.39
C ALA A 77 -4.44 -5.57 -7.59
N LEU A 78 -5.42 -5.52 -6.68
CA LEU A 78 -6.43 -4.46 -6.68
C LEU A 78 -5.79 -3.10 -6.45
N ALA A 79 -4.90 -2.95 -5.47
CA ALA A 79 -4.19 -1.70 -5.21
C ALA A 79 -3.52 -1.15 -6.48
N GLN A 80 -2.77 -1.99 -7.18
CA GLN A 80 -2.08 -1.60 -8.40
C GLN A 80 -3.05 -1.24 -9.52
N LEU A 81 -4.11 -2.01 -9.69
CA LEU A 81 -5.14 -1.74 -10.69
C LEU A 81 -5.79 -0.37 -10.46
N PHE A 82 -6.18 -0.05 -9.21
CA PHE A 82 -6.78 1.25 -8.88
C PHE A 82 -5.81 2.42 -9.08
N ILE A 83 -4.54 2.27 -8.71
CA ILE A 83 -3.51 3.29 -8.95
C ILE A 83 -3.34 3.54 -10.45
N VAL A 84 -3.17 2.48 -11.25
CA VAL A 84 -2.96 2.59 -12.70
C VAL A 84 -4.17 3.21 -13.39
N LEU A 85 -5.39 2.73 -13.09
CA LEU A 85 -6.61 3.30 -13.67
C LEU A 85 -6.80 4.77 -13.29
N GLY A 86 -6.54 5.13 -12.03
CA GLY A 86 -6.64 6.52 -11.58
C GLY A 86 -5.62 7.45 -12.26
N LEU A 87 -4.41 6.96 -12.53
CA LEU A 87 -3.39 7.71 -13.26
C LEU A 87 -3.72 7.82 -14.77
N LEU A 88 -4.26 6.78 -15.38
CA LEU A 88 -4.67 6.79 -16.79
C LEU A 88 -5.85 7.73 -17.03
N GLU A 89 -6.83 7.74 -16.13
CA GLU A 89 -7.99 8.63 -16.22
C GLU A 89 -7.58 10.11 -16.23
N ASN A 90 -6.53 10.46 -15.50
CA ASN A 90 -5.98 11.80 -15.51
C ASN A 90 -5.26 12.16 -16.82
N ASN A 91 -4.54 11.20 -17.42
CA ASN A 91 -3.75 11.44 -18.63
C ASN A 91 -4.62 11.55 -19.89
N LYS A 92 -5.80 10.94 -19.91
CA LYS A 92 -6.74 11.06 -21.05
C LYS A 92 -7.26 12.48 -21.31
N LEU A 93 -7.00 13.43 -20.41
CA LEU A 93 -7.56 14.79 -20.46
C LEU A 93 -6.51 15.90 -20.62
N LYS A 94 -5.24 15.55 -20.80
CA LYS A 94 -4.26 16.52 -21.29
C LYS A 94 -4.31 16.51 -22.83
N PRO A 95 -4.82 17.57 -23.49
CA PRO A 95 -4.61 17.75 -24.93
C PRO A 95 -3.13 17.94 -25.28
#